data_AF-A0A9E1TZA0-F1
#
_entry.id   AF-A0A9E1TZA0-F1
#
_cell.length_a   1.000
_cell.length_b   1.000
_cell.length_c   1.000
_cell.angle_alpha   90.00
_cell.angle_beta   90.00
_cell.angle_gamma   90.00
#
_symmetry.space_group_name_H-M   'P 1'
#
loop_
_entity.id
_entity.type
_entity.pdbx_description
1 polymer ?
#
loop_
_entity_poly.entity_id
_entity_poly.type
_entity_poly.pdbx_seq_one_letter_code
_entity_poly.pdbx_strand_id
1 'polypeptide(L)'
;DAKGNGHPVVIVNDTRDQVEGNFSIKDADTKKVLLSKMFSISANGKSLEDYLPETDETKLWLIEWEVDGVQYKNHYFVFKPHVELDEYLKWLPKIKRNQ
;
A
#
# COMPACT_ATOMS: atom_id res chain seq x y z
N ASP A 1 3.81 11.56 4.86
CA ASP A 1 4.87 10.60 4.48
C ASP A 1 5.07 9.57 5.57
N ALA A 2 5.51 8.37 5.21
CA ALA A 2 5.77 7.27 6.14
C ALA A 2 6.80 7.72 7.20
N LYS A 3 6.45 7.64 8.48
CA LYS A 3 7.33 8.06 9.60
C LYS A 3 7.83 6.87 10.44
N GLY A 4 7.44 5.64 10.11
CA GLY A 4 7.84 4.41 10.80
C GLY A 4 8.41 3.37 9.83
N ASN A 5 8.96 2.28 10.38
CA ASN A 5 9.42 1.13 9.60
C ASN A 5 8.19 0.38 9.01
N GLY A 6 8.31 -0.13 7.78
CA GLY A 6 7.22 -0.85 7.11
C GLY A 6 6.38 -0.03 6.13
N HIS A 7 5.33 -0.68 5.61
CA HIS A 7 4.44 -0.12 4.60
C HIS A 7 3.18 0.45 5.26
N PRO A 8 2.95 1.78 5.25
CA PRO A 8 1.80 2.38 5.93
C PRO A 8 0.49 2.01 5.22
N VAL A 9 -0.52 1.67 6.02
CA VAL A 9 -1.89 1.45 5.55
C VAL A 9 -2.69 2.72 5.82
N VAL A 10 -3.03 3.43 4.74
CA VAL A 10 -3.74 4.72 4.80
C VAL A 10 -5.09 4.56 4.14
N ILE A 11 -6.14 4.99 4.83
CA ILE A 11 -7.49 5.10 4.26
C ILE A 11 -7.78 6.58 4.01
N VAL A 12 -8.36 6.87 2.85
CA VAL A 12 -8.73 8.22 2.44
C VAL A 12 -10.19 8.24 2.04
N ASN A 13 -10.92 9.25 2.53
CA ASN A 13 -12.29 9.54 2.14
C ASN A 13 -12.32 10.91 1.48
N ASP A 14 -12.48 10.95 0.16
CA ASP A 14 -12.58 12.19 -0.62
C ASP A 14 -14.05 12.61 -0.87
N THR A 15 -14.99 12.04 -0.11
CA THR A 15 -16.41 12.38 -0.19
C THR A 15 -16.77 13.49 0.81
N ARG A 16 -17.98 14.03 0.67
CA ARG A 16 -18.51 15.09 1.55
C ARG A 16 -19.14 14.57 2.85
N ASP A 17 -19.25 13.26 3.00
CA ASP A 17 -19.89 12.62 4.14
C ASP A 17 -18.89 11.74 4.89
N GLN A 18 -19.12 11.49 6.18
CA GLN A 18 -18.35 10.49 6.91
C GLN A 18 -18.70 9.10 6.40
N VAL A 19 -17.70 8.24 6.25
CA VAL A 19 -17.87 6.84 5.84
C VAL A 19 -17.32 5.90 6.88
N GLU A 20 -17.99 4.76 7.03
CA GLU A 20 -17.56 3.67 7.90
C GLU A 20 -17.50 2.39 7.10
N GLY A 21 -16.64 1.48 7.54
CA GLY A 21 -16.46 0.24 6.82
C GLY A 21 -15.50 -0.70 7.51
N ASN A 22 -15.15 -1.75 6.77
CA ASN A 22 -14.13 -2.69 7.17
C ASN A 22 -13.19 -2.96 6.00
N PHE A 23 -11.95 -3.28 6.31
CA PHE A 23 -10.97 -3.68 5.32
C PHE A 23 -10.15 -4.86 5.81
N SER A 24 -9.59 -5.59 4.86
CA SER A 24 -8.60 -6.63 5.09
C SER A 24 -7.48 -6.58 4.06
N ILE A 25 -6.29 -6.96 4.50
CA ILE A 25 -5.11 -7.12 3.66
C ILE A 25 -4.61 -8.55 3.84
N LYS A 26 -4.45 -9.26 2.73
CA LYS A 26 -4.06 -10.67 2.72
C LYS A 26 -2.91 -10.91 1.76
N ASP A 27 -2.03 -11.82 2.13
CA ASP A 27 -1.06 -12.38 1.20
C ASP A 27 -1.79 -13.18 0.10
N ALA A 28 -1.49 -12.88 -1.17
CA ALA A 28 -2.24 -13.42 -2.31
C ALA A 28 -2.06 -14.94 -2.48
N ASP A 29 -0.88 -15.47 -2.11
CA ASP A 29 -0.53 -16.87 -2.33
C ASP A 29 -0.97 -17.73 -1.15
N THR A 30 -0.59 -17.34 0.06
CA THR A 30 -0.87 -18.10 1.29
C THR A 30 -2.26 -17.86 1.86
N LYS A 31 -2.96 -16.81 1.39
CA LYS A 31 -4.24 -16.33 1.94
C LYS A 31 -4.18 -15.89 3.41
N LYS A 32 -2.98 -15.78 3.98
CA LYS A 32 -2.79 -15.31 5.35
C LYS A 32 -3.27 -13.86 5.47
N VAL A 33 -4.11 -13.59 6.47
CA VAL A 33 -4.52 -12.23 6.83
C VAL A 33 -3.35 -11.52 7.50
N LEU A 34 -2.94 -10.39 6.93
CA LEU A 34 -1.89 -9.52 7.45
C LEU A 34 -2.48 -8.44 8.36
N LEU A 35 -3.65 -7.92 7.99
CA LEU A 35 -4.38 -6.90 8.74
C LEU A 35 -5.87 -7.01 8.43
N SER A 36 -6.72 -6.80 9.43
CA SER A 36 -8.18 -6.71 9.24
C SER A 36 -8.76 -5.82 10.33
N LYS A 37 -9.41 -4.73 9.96
CA LYS A 37 -9.92 -3.71 10.91
C LYS A 37 -11.21 -3.06 10.39
N MET A 38 -12.00 -2.52 11.32
CA MET A 38 -13.04 -1.55 11.00
C MET A 38 -12.43 -0.14 10.96
N PHE A 39 -13.03 0.77 10.20
CA PHE A 39 -12.61 2.16 10.11
C PHE A 39 -13.81 3.12 10.11
N SER A 40 -13.56 4.37 10.50
CA SER A 40 -14.50 5.49 10.40
C SER A 40 -13.72 6.75 10.03
N ILE A 41 -14.00 7.32 8.85
CA ILE A 41 -13.24 8.43 8.27
C ILE A 41 -14.17 9.59 7.96
N SER A 42 -13.87 10.75 8.54
CA SER A 42 -14.62 11.99 8.29
C SER A 42 -14.63 12.37 6.80
N ALA A 43 -15.57 13.21 6.41
CA ALA A 43 -15.59 13.86 5.11
C ALA A 43 -14.22 14.52 4.79
N ASN A 44 -13.74 14.37 3.55
CA ASN A 44 -12.41 14.83 3.10
C ASN A 44 -11.26 14.43 4.05
N GLY A 45 -11.41 13.29 4.72
CA GLY A 45 -10.53 12.81 5.77
C GLY A 45 -9.50 11.79 5.29
N LYS A 46 -8.49 11.56 6.14
CA LYS A 46 -7.56 10.45 6.00
C LYS A 46 -7.18 9.91 7.37
N SER A 47 -6.90 8.62 7.46
CA SER A 47 -6.35 7.97 8.65
C SER A 47 -5.16 7.10 8.29
N LEU A 48 -4.27 6.94 9.26
CA LEU A 48 -3.23 5.93 9.24
C LEU A 48 -3.67 4.80 10.17
N GLU A 49 -3.97 3.64 9.59
CA GLU A 49 -4.56 2.51 10.32
C GLU A 49 -3.52 1.58 10.93
N ASP A 50 -2.39 1.39 10.24
CA ASP A 50 -1.29 0.53 10.68
C ASP A 50 -0.04 0.66 9.78
N TYR A 51 0.99 -0.13 10.10
CA TYR A 51 2.12 -0.43 9.23
C TYR A 51 2.23 -1.94 9.01
N LEU A 52 2.28 -2.36 7.75
CA LEU A 52 2.61 -3.74 7.39
C LEU A 52 4.12 -3.96 7.48
N PRO A 53 4.58 -5.17 7.87
CA PRO A 53 6.00 -5.44 8.05
C PRO A 53 6.76 -5.36 6.73
N GLU A 54 8.03 -4.97 6.78
CA GLU A 54 8.94 -5.12 5.64
C GLU A 54 9.22 -6.62 5.40
N THR A 55 9.49 -6.97 4.15
CA THR A 55 9.92 -8.32 3.79
C THR A 55 10.91 -8.26 2.64
N ASP A 56 11.93 -9.11 2.70
CA ASP A 56 12.88 -9.30 1.59
C ASP A 56 12.30 -10.22 0.50
N GLU A 57 11.16 -10.87 0.77
CA GLU A 57 10.47 -11.71 -0.20
C GLU A 57 9.58 -10.85 -1.11
N THR A 58 9.54 -11.20 -2.39
CA THR A 58 8.57 -10.61 -3.31
C THR A 58 7.19 -11.20 -3.03
N LYS A 59 6.21 -10.34 -2.74
CA LYS A 59 4.83 -10.75 -2.41
C LYS A 59 3.80 -9.87 -3.11
N LEU A 60 2.64 -10.43 -3.36
CA LEU A 60 1.45 -9.67 -3.73
C LEU A 60 0.49 -9.65 -2.54
N TRP A 61 0.11 -8.46 -2.09
CA TRP A 61 -0.90 -8.30 -1.06
C TRP A 61 -2.19 -7.78 -1.68
N LEU A 62 -3.30 -8.46 -1.38
CA LEU A 62 -4.64 -8.07 -1.81
C LEU A 62 -5.29 -7.26 -0.71
N ILE A 63 -5.79 -6.08 -1.07
CA ILE A 63 -6.48 -5.15 -0.19
C ILE A 63 -7.95 -5.20 -0.60
N GLU A 64 -8.84 -5.54 0.32
CA GLU A 64 -10.28 -5.60 0.09
C GLU A 64 -10.97 -4.78 1.18
N TRP A 65 -11.97 -3.98 0.82
CA TRP A 65 -12.77 -3.23 1.78
C TRP A 65 -14.22 -3.11 1.34
N GLU A 66 -15.08 -2.81 2.30
CA GLU A 66 -16.50 -2.62 2.10
C GLU A 66 -16.97 -1.32 2.77
N VAL A 67 -17.78 -0.55 2.03
CA VAL A 67 -18.51 0.64 2.51
C VAL A 67 -19.91 0.56 1.93
N ASP A 68 -20.94 0.72 2.77
CA ASP A 68 -22.35 0.68 2.38
C ASP A 68 -22.75 -0.55 1.54
N GLY A 69 -22.20 -1.73 1.88
CA GLY A 69 -22.45 -2.98 1.17
C GLY A 69 -21.77 -3.10 -0.21
N VAL A 70 -21.00 -2.09 -0.63
CA VAL A 70 -20.23 -2.12 -1.87
C VAL A 70 -18.80 -2.55 -1.56
N GLN A 71 -18.35 -3.60 -2.25
CA GLN A 71 -16.99 -4.12 -2.12
C GLN A 71 -16.04 -3.51 -3.13
N TYR A 72 -14.82 -3.25 -2.68
CA TYR A 72 -13.74 -2.67 -3.46
C TYR A 72 -12.45 -3.45 -3.25
N LYS A 73 -11.54 -3.35 -4.22
CA LYS A 73 -10.26 -4.05 -4.20
C LYS A 73 -9.11 -3.17 -4.69
N ASN A 74 -7.95 -3.38 -4.10
CA ASN A 74 -6.67 -2.87 -4.56
C ASN A 74 -5.59 -3.93 -4.29
N HIS A 75 -4.36 -3.68 -4.71
CA HIS A 75 -3.23 -4.56 -4.48
C HIS A 75 -1.97 -3.75 -4.19
N TYR A 76 -1.04 -4.39 -3.49
CA TYR A 76 0.29 -3.85 -3.26
C TYR A 76 1.32 -4.92 -3.61
N PHE A 77 2.24 -4.57 -4.52
CA PHE A 77 3.34 -5.43 -4.91
C PHE A 77 4.57 -5.09 -4.06
N VAL A 78 4.86 -5.96 -3.10
CA VAL A 78 6.01 -5.82 -2.21
C VAL A 78 7.20 -6.46 -2.89
N PHE A 79 8.26 -5.70 -3.09
CA PHE A 79 9.53 -6.22 -3.55
C PHE A 79 10.65 -5.32 -3.05
N LYS A 80 11.84 -5.90 -2.93
CA LYS A 80 13.08 -5.16 -2.67
C LYS A 80 13.83 -4.98 -3.99
N PRO A 81 14.07 -3.74 -4.44
CA PRO A 81 14.91 -3.51 -5.61
C PRO A 81 16.31 -4.09 -5.38
N HIS A 82 16.83 -4.86 -6.34
CA HIS A 82 18.18 -5.42 -6.25
C HIS A 82 19.29 -4.40 -6.59
N VAL A 83 18.91 -3.24 -7.13
CA VAL A 83 19.81 -2.16 -7.51
C VAL A 83 19.22 -0.86 -7.01
N GLU A 84 19.98 -0.11 -6.22
CA GLU A 84 19.62 1.22 -5.77
C GLU A 84 19.54 2.19 -6.96
N LEU A 85 18.58 3.11 -6.93
CA LEU A 85 18.42 4.10 -7.99
C LEU A 85 19.71 4.90 -8.21
N ASP A 86 20.38 5.29 -7.13
CA ASP A 86 21.64 6.04 -7.19
C ASP A 86 22.76 5.26 -7.89
N GLU A 87 22.76 3.92 -7.77
CA GLU A 87 23.72 3.07 -8.49
C GLU A 87 23.38 3.05 -9.99
N TYR A 88 22.11 2.88 -10.34
CA TYR A 88 21.66 2.96 -11.72
C TYR A 88 21.98 4.32 -12.38
N LEU A 89 21.78 5.41 -11.65
CA LEU A 89 22.02 6.78 -12.15
C LEU A 89 23.49 7.01 -12.51
N LYS A 90 24.46 6.31 -11.88
CA LYS A 90 25.89 6.35 -12.27
C LYS A 90 26.14 5.76 -13.66
N TRP A 91 25.31 4.81 -14.10
CA TRP A 91 25.43 4.20 -15.43
C TRP A 91 24.70 4.98 -16.51
N LEU A 92 23.68 5.75 -16.15
CA LEU A 92 22.84 6.49 -17.11
C LEU A 92 23.64 7.33 -18.12
N PRO A 93 24.68 8.11 -17.75
CA PRO A 93 25.49 8.85 -18.72
C PRO A 93 26.27 7.96 -19.70
N LYS A 94 26.61 6.73 -19.30
CA LYS A 94 27.38 5.78 -20.13
C LYS A 94 26.51 5.09 -21.18
N ILE A 95 25.21 4.92 -20.89
CA ILE A 95 24.27 4.19 -21.74
C ILE A 95 23.34 5.12 -22.53
N LYS A 96 23.26 6.40 -22.15
CA LYS A 96 22.49 7.39 -22.90
C LYS A 96 23.23 7.69 -24.21
N ARG A 97 22.59 7.36 -25.34
CA ARG A 97 23.10 7.76 -26.66
C ARG A 97 23.02 9.28 -26.76
N ASN A 98 24.12 9.92 -27.16
CA ASN A 98 24.10 11.33 -27.52
C ASN A 98 23.14 11.47 -28.71
N GLN A 99 22.03 12.18 -28.49
CA GLN A 99 21.14 12.62 -29.56
C GLN A 99 21.73 13.85 -30.22
#